data_AF-A0A925H103-F1
#
_entry.id   AF-A0A925H103-F1
#
_cell.length_a   1.000
_cell.length_b   1.000
_cell.length_c   1.000
_cell.angle_alpha   90.00
_cell.angle_beta   90.00
_cell.angle_gamma   90.00
#
_symmetry.space_group_name_H-M   'P 1'
#
loop_
_entity.id
_entity.type
_entity.pdbx_description
1 polymer ?
#
loop_
_entity_poly.entity_id
_entity_poly.type
_entity_poly.pdbx_seq_one_letter_code
_entity_poly.pdbx_strand_id
1 'polypeptide(L)'
;MTNSFLTRRAFGACALGAGVGVLRAETSVDQAHCQIWQRFITRRSVMLDYVGLNGHIDHPSAEEYRLGKPNALAWWTPTENGAMFNGLYLVGLLNRFAVRGQADDKRKARRLVQGLRILGSVARMPGFAARGVSMDGKSCPLLSSTDQFFPWFLGLWRYWRSPIPTSSERNKIRALLSQAVGEIRRLRYRVPTPPALRVGELGLGLDGFLPLDVEQAPRMLFLVRAAQEITGDPSWNAIYREYLPERLPFLRQGWSVEQLKNNAWTAIEAVLAVDGLADLDSDPEHQAIFRDSLQRTAEAAVTRLKAHLATELDYTTVFDPDWRKMNTAWTPQRSLNEARDVARKQGLIFSRQSPRWPQERLHVGEPLNLAWMIALPRDKEHLVAHRELITGTLGRYQYDKLYVARFFAAECAWFQLQSGLLG
;
A
#
# COMPACT_ATOMS: atom_id res chain seq x y z
N MET A 1 -50.61 -38.41 29.76
CA MET A 1 -50.78 -37.31 28.78
C MET A 1 -49.87 -36.20 29.29
N THR A 2 -48.74 -35.81 28.70
CA THR A 2 -48.37 -35.59 27.29
C THR A 2 -46.82 -35.53 27.18
N ASN A 3 -46.28 -36.06 26.07
CA ASN A 3 -45.03 -35.74 25.32
C ASN A 3 -43.72 -35.31 26.02
N SER A 4 -42.62 -36.00 25.69
CA SER A 4 -41.45 -35.38 25.02
C SER A 4 -40.42 -36.43 24.55
N PHE A 5 -40.50 -36.80 23.28
CA PHE A 5 -39.36 -37.28 22.47
C PHE A 5 -39.02 -36.15 21.48
N LEU A 6 -37.76 -36.07 21.03
CA LEU A 6 -37.11 -35.02 20.18
C LEU A 6 -36.38 -33.97 21.04
N THR A 7 -35.11 -33.58 20.86
CA THR A 7 -34.16 -33.75 19.76
C THR A 7 -32.77 -33.42 20.32
N ARG A 8 -31.82 -34.36 20.33
CA ARG A 8 -30.38 -34.06 20.46
C ARG A 8 -29.75 -34.29 19.10
N ARG A 9 -29.63 -33.23 18.28
CA ARG A 9 -28.69 -33.14 17.14
C ARG A 9 -28.83 -31.76 16.48
N ALA A 10 -27.91 -30.86 16.81
CA ALA A 10 -27.44 -29.77 15.93
C ALA A 10 -26.43 -28.88 16.70
N PHE A 11 -25.22 -29.39 16.96
CA PHE A 11 -24.11 -28.53 17.42
C PHE A 11 -22.75 -28.90 16.77
N GLY A 12 -22.75 -29.72 15.72
CA GLY A 12 -21.51 -30.24 15.12
C GLY A 12 -21.08 -29.65 13.77
N ALA A 13 -21.92 -28.85 13.09
CA ALA A 13 -21.66 -28.47 11.69
C ALA A 13 -20.94 -27.13 11.50
N CYS A 14 -21.13 -26.13 12.37
CA CYS A 14 -20.48 -24.81 12.19
C CYS A 14 -18.97 -24.82 12.48
N ALA A 15 -18.50 -25.63 13.43
CA ALA A 15 -17.07 -25.65 13.79
C ALA A 15 -16.19 -26.29 12.70
N LEU A 16 -16.71 -27.26 11.94
CA LEU A 16 -15.98 -27.92 10.85
C LEU A 16 -15.86 -27.01 9.62
N GLY A 17 -16.89 -26.21 9.31
CA GLY A 17 -16.86 -25.26 8.19
C GLY A 17 -15.89 -24.09 8.41
N ALA A 18 -15.88 -23.53 9.63
CA ALA A 18 -14.97 -22.44 10.00
C ALA A 18 -13.49 -22.86 9.94
N GLY A 19 -13.17 -24.10 10.33
CA GLY A 19 -11.80 -24.64 10.25
C GLY A 19 -11.28 -24.82 8.82
N VAL A 20 -12.14 -25.28 7.90
CA VAL A 20 -11.77 -25.50 6.49
C VAL A 20 -11.52 -24.17 5.76
N GLY A 21 -12.33 -23.14 6.02
CA GLY A 21 -12.15 -21.82 5.42
C GLY A 21 -10.82 -21.16 5.82
N VAL A 22 -10.44 -21.29 7.09
CA VAL A 22 -9.17 -20.76 7.63
C VAL A 22 -7.96 -21.48 7.02
N LEU A 23 -7.99 -22.83 6.95
CA LEU A 23 -6.90 -23.61 6.34
C LEU A 23 -6.71 -23.29 4.86
N ARG A 24 -7.80 -23.11 4.12
CA ARG A 24 -7.77 -22.68 2.72
C ARG A 24 -7.16 -21.29 2.58
N ALA A 25 -7.55 -20.35 3.44
CA ALA A 25 -7.01 -18.98 3.42
C ALA A 25 -5.50 -18.97 3.69
N GLU A 26 -5.02 -19.70 4.69
CA GLU A 26 -3.59 -19.79 4.99
C GLU A 26 -2.79 -20.34 3.79
N THR A 27 -3.25 -21.45 3.22
CA THR A 27 -2.61 -22.06 2.04
C THR A 27 -2.56 -21.07 0.86
N SER A 28 -3.65 -20.34 0.63
CA SER A 28 -3.74 -19.39 -0.48
C SER A 28 -2.85 -18.16 -0.24
N VAL A 29 -2.74 -17.69 1.02
CA VAL A 29 -1.82 -16.60 1.41
C VAL A 29 -0.37 -17.02 1.26
N ASP A 30 0.00 -18.25 1.63
CA ASP A 30 1.37 -18.74 1.40
C ASP A 30 1.67 -18.93 -0.10
N GLN A 31 0.67 -19.28 -0.93
CA GLN A 31 0.80 -19.24 -2.39
C GLN A 31 1.03 -17.81 -2.90
N ALA A 32 0.26 -16.83 -2.44
CA ALA A 32 0.43 -15.42 -2.77
C ALA A 32 1.85 -14.93 -2.41
N HIS A 33 2.33 -15.26 -1.21
CA HIS A 33 3.69 -14.99 -0.76
C HIS A 33 4.73 -15.57 -1.73
N CYS A 34 4.58 -16.84 -2.12
CA CYS A 34 5.50 -17.49 -3.05
C CYS A 34 5.52 -16.77 -4.40
N GLN A 35 4.36 -16.43 -4.96
CA GLN A 35 4.27 -15.72 -6.25
C GLN A 35 4.93 -14.35 -6.20
N ILE A 36 4.71 -13.57 -5.13
CA ILE A 36 5.36 -12.26 -4.93
C ILE A 36 6.88 -12.39 -5.01
N TRP A 37 7.45 -13.30 -4.22
CA TRP A 37 8.90 -13.45 -4.13
C TRP A 37 9.55 -14.10 -5.35
N GLN A 38 8.82 -14.97 -6.06
CA GLN A 38 9.32 -15.64 -7.26
C GLN A 38 9.28 -14.74 -8.50
N ARG A 39 8.26 -13.88 -8.63
CA ARG A 39 7.98 -13.14 -9.88
C ARG A 39 8.01 -11.63 -9.75
N PHE A 40 7.53 -11.07 -8.64
CA PHE A 40 7.29 -9.63 -8.53
C PHE A 40 8.42 -8.86 -7.86
N ILE A 41 9.21 -9.50 -6.99
CA ILE A 41 10.38 -8.86 -6.37
C ILE A 41 11.59 -8.97 -7.30
N THR A 42 12.01 -7.84 -7.84
CA THR A 42 13.20 -7.75 -8.70
C THR A 42 14.50 -8.10 -7.97
N ARG A 43 15.59 -8.28 -8.72
CA ARG A 43 16.95 -8.43 -8.16
C ARG A 43 17.40 -7.23 -7.31
N ARG A 44 16.81 -6.04 -7.54
CA ARG A 44 17.05 -4.82 -6.73
C ARG A 44 16.10 -4.70 -5.54
N SER A 45 15.35 -5.76 -5.25
CA SER A 45 14.40 -5.84 -4.16
C SER A 45 13.26 -4.81 -4.23
N VAL A 46 12.90 -4.38 -5.45
CA VAL A 46 11.74 -3.54 -5.72
C VAL A 46 10.62 -4.42 -6.29
N MET A 47 9.41 -4.28 -5.76
CA MET A 47 8.19 -4.94 -6.22
C MET A 47 7.69 -4.28 -7.49
N LEU A 48 7.34 -5.09 -8.48
CA LEU A 48 6.72 -4.65 -9.73
C LEU A 48 5.21 -4.48 -9.55
N ASP A 49 4.60 -3.57 -10.33
CA ASP A 49 3.14 -3.44 -10.40
C ASP A 49 2.51 -4.66 -11.06
N TYR A 50 3.15 -5.17 -12.12
CA TYR A 50 2.73 -6.37 -12.82
C TYR A 50 3.89 -7.13 -13.46
N VAL A 51 3.67 -8.41 -13.76
CA VAL A 51 4.64 -9.29 -14.42
C VAL A 51 3.94 -10.42 -15.20
N GLY A 52 4.53 -10.88 -16.31
CA GLY A 52 4.06 -12.08 -17.00
C GLY A 52 4.07 -13.33 -16.11
N LEU A 53 3.32 -14.38 -16.46
CA LEU A 53 3.28 -15.63 -15.67
C LEU A 53 4.65 -16.33 -15.61
N ASN A 54 5.49 -16.14 -16.63
CA ASN A 54 6.87 -16.64 -16.66
C ASN A 54 7.85 -15.77 -15.83
N GLY A 55 7.38 -14.71 -15.17
CA GLY A 55 8.21 -13.78 -14.40
C GLY A 55 9.02 -12.79 -15.25
N HIS A 56 8.80 -12.76 -16.57
CA HIS A 56 9.47 -11.83 -17.46
C HIS A 56 8.67 -10.53 -17.63
N ILE A 57 9.37 -9.40 -17.61
CA ILE A 57 8.90 -8.10 -18.11
C ILE A 57 10.05 -7.34 -18.75
N ASP A 58 9.67 -6.38 -19.58
CA ASP A 58 10.57 -5.35 -20.06
C ASP A 58 10.54 -4.13 -19.14
N HIS A 59 11.69 -3.83 -18.53
CA HIS A 59 11.83 -2.60 -17.75
C HIS A 59 11.96 -1.38 -18.68
N PRO A 60 11.45 -0.20 -18.26
CA PRO A 60 11.87 1.06 -18.85
C PRO A 60 13.39 1.24 -18.77
N SER A 61 13.98 1.63 -19.89
CA SER A 61 15.40 1.97 -19.99
C SER A 61 15.68 3.34 -19.34
N ALA A 62 16.96 3.62 -19.09
CA ALA A 62 17.40 4.93 -18.60
C ALA A 62 16.98 6.06 -19.56
N GLU A 63 17.09 5.83 -20.87
CA GLU A 63 16.69 6.79 -21.89
C GLU A 63 15.18 7.02 -21.91
N GLU A 64 14.36 5.97 -21.75
CA GLU A 64 12.91 6.11 -21.66
C GLU A 64 12.49 6.92 -20.44
N TYR A 65 13.09 6.68 -19.28
CA TYR A 65 12.85 7.52 -18.10
C TYR A 65 13.28 8.97 -18.34
N ARG A 66 14.45 9.21 -18.93
CA ARG A 66 14.94 10.55 -19.26
C ARG A 66 13.97 11.31 -20.18
N LEU A 67 13.33 10.60 -21.10
CA LEU A 67 12.32 11.15 -22.02
C LEU A 67 10.92 11.23 -21.41
N GLY A 68 10.71 10.79 -20.16
CA GLY A 68 9.38 10.72 -19.56
C GLY A 68 8.45 9.76 -20.32
N LYS A 69 8.96 8.59 -20.70
CA LYS A 69 8.19 7.50 -21.33
C LYS A 69 7.81 6.42 -20.30
N PRO A 70 6.64 5.79 -20.46
CA PRO A 70 5.61 6.12 -21.44
C PRO A 70 4.92 7.45 -21.09
N ASN A 71 5.02 7.92 -19.86
CA ASN A 71 4.63 9.27 -19.45
C ASN A 71 5.55 9.70 -18.29
N ALA A 72 5.66 10.99 -18.01
CA ALA A 72 6.52 11.53 -16.95
C ALA A 72 6.10 11.05 -15.54
N LEU A 73 4.86 10.57 -15.40
CA LEU A 73 4.31 10.00 -14.16
C LEU A 73 4.75 8.54 -13.95
N ALA A 74 5.33 7.90 -14.98
CA ALA A 74 5.61 6.46 -15.06
C ALA A 74 4.40 5.54 -14.81
N TRP A 75 3.19 6.07 -15.01
CA TRP A 75 1.95 5.31 -14.88
C TRP A 75 1.86 4.22 -15.93
N TRP A 76 1.20 3.13 -15.56
CA TRP A 76 0.90 1.94 -16.38
C TRP A 76 2.14 1.11 -16.75
N THR A 77 3.29 1.40 -16.13
CA THR A 77 4.51 0.60 -16.31
C THR A 77 4.62 -0.47 -15.23
N PRO A 78 5.39 -1.56 -15.44
CA PRO A 78 5.62 -2.55 -14.39
C PRO A 78 6.37 -1.96 -13.19
N THR A 79 6.90 -0.74 -13.30
CA THR A 79 7.65 -0.04 -12.25
C THR A 79 6.89 1.15 -11.65
N GLU A 80 5.57 1.24 -11.86
CA GLU A 80 4.77 2.41 -11.45
C GLU A 80 4.72 2.63 -9.93
N ASN A 81 4.71 1.53 -9.15
CA ASN A 81 4.34 1.54 -7.73
C ASN A 81 5.41 0.92 -6.82
N GLY A 82 6.69 0.95 -7.20
CA GLY A 82 7.76 0.31 -6.45
C GLY A 82 7.92 0.84 -5.02
N ALA A 83 7.87 2.16 -4.81
CA ALA A 83 7.97 2.76 -3.47
C ALA A 83 6.72 2.44 -2.64
N MET A 84 5.55 2.60 -3.25
CA MET A 84 4.27 2.27 -2.65
C MET A 84 4.17 0.80 -2.20
N PHE A 85 4.37 -0.13 -3.13
CA PHE A 85 4.17 -1.56 -2.88
C PHE A 85 5.23 -2.13 -1.94
N ASN A 86 6.50 -1.72 -2.07
CA ASN A 86 7.52 -2.11 -1.10
C ASN A 86 7.17 -1.63 0.31
N GLY A 87 6.71 -0.38 0.43
CA GLY A 87 6.37 0.24 1.71
C GLY A 87 5.22 -0.49 2.40
N LEU A 88 4.10 -0.65 1.68
CA LEU A 88 2.91 -1.36 2.18
C LEU A 88 3.19 -2.84 2.48
N TYR A 89 3.88 -3.53 1.59
CA TYR A 89 4.17 -4.95 1.79
C TYR A 89 5.17 -5.18 2.93
N LEU A 90 6.09 -4.23 3.18
CA LEU A 90 6.95 -4.27 4.36
C LEU A 90 6.15 -4.20 5.66
N VAL A 91 5.07 -3.41 5.74
CA VAL A 91 4.16 -3.42 6.89
C VAL A 91 3.59 -4.83 7.11
N GLY A 92 3.07 -5.47 6.06
CA GLY A 92 2.54 -6.84 6.14
C GLY A 92 3.59 -7.87 6.57
N LEU A 93 4.81 -7.81 6.03
CA LEU A 93 5.90 -8.73 6.40
C LEU A 93 6.37 -8.55 7.84
N LEU A 94 6.30 -7.33 8.39
CA LEU A 94 6.62 -7.10 9.80
C LEU A 94 5.56 -7.75 10.71
N ASN A 95 4.29 -7.70 10.34
CA ASN A 95 3.23 -8.43 11.04
C ASN A 95 3.42 -9.95 10.91
N ARG A 96 3.78 -10.44 9.71
CA ARG A 96 4.13 -11.84 9.49
C ARG A 96 5.26 -12.29 10.42
N PHE A 97 6.32 -11.49 10.51
CA PHE A 97 7.43 -11.77 11.41
C PHE A 97 6.98 -11.76 12.89
N ALA A 98 6.13 -10.82 13.31
CA ALA A 98 5.62 -10.77 14.68
C ALA A 98 4.80 -12.02 15.04
N VAL A 99 4.04 -12.57 14.08
CA VAL A 99 3.22 -13.77 14.27
C VAL A 99 4.04 -15.06 14.21
N ARG A 100 4.92 -15.20 13.20
CA ARG A 100 5.63 -16.48 12.92
C ARG A 100 7.04 -16.56 13.51
N GLY A 101 7.69 -15.42 13.78
CA GLY A 101 9.04 -15.35 14.33
C GLY A 101 10.17 -15.84 13.41
N GLN A 102 9.92 -16.04 12.12
CA GLN A 102 10.86 -16.76 11.24
C GLN A 102 12.04 -15.91 10.77
N ALA A 103 13.21 -16.55 10.63
CA ALA A 103 14.42 -15.89 10.15
C ALA A 103 14.31 -15.43 8.68
N ASP A 104 13.52 -16.14 7.87
CA ASP A 104 13.30 -15.78 6.47
C ASP A 104 12.54 -14.47 6.31
N ASP A 105 11.54 -14.21 7.17
CA ASP A 105 10.79 -12.95 7.18
C ASP A 105 11.72 -11.77 7.46
N LYS A 106 12.68 -11.92 8.40
CA LYS A 106 13.72 -10.90 8.67
C LYS A 106 14.59 -10.62 7.43
N ARG A 107 15.01 -11.66 6.72
CA ARG A 107 15.82 -11.51 5.49
C ARG A 107 15.04 -10.79 4.40
N LYS A 108 13.78 -11.17 4.21
CA LYS A 108 12.86 -10.57 3.24
C LYS A 108 12.54 -9.11 3.56
N ALA A 109 12.30 -8.77 4.82
CA ALA A 109 12.14 -7.39 5.28
C ALA A 109 13.38 -6.53 4.97
N ARG A 110 14.59 -7.04 5.27
CA ARG A 110 15.86 -6.37 4.91
C ARG A 110 15.99 -6.14 3.40
N ARG A 111 15.59 -7.10 2.57
CA ARG A 111 15.58 -6.94 1.11
C ARG A 111 14.65 -5.80 0.69
N LEU A 112 13.40 -5.75 1.17
CA LEU A 112 12.49 -4.65 0.83
C LEU A 112 13.04 -3.29 1.26
N VAL A 113 13.65 -3.21 2.45
CA VAL A 113 14.32 -2.00 2.94
C VAL A 113 15.48 -1.58 2.02
N GLN A 114 16.25 -2.53 1.49
CA GLN A 114 17.27 -2.23 0.49
C GLN A 114 16.66 -1.59 -0.77
N GLY A 115 15.54 -2.15 -1.26
CA GLY A 115 14.79 -1.58 -2.39
C GLY A 115 14.30 -0.15 -2.10
N LEU A 116 13.66 0.05 -0.93
CA LEU A 116 13.19 1.37 -0.50
C LEU A 116 14.33 2.38 -0.37
N ARG A 117 15.50 1.97 0.11
CA ARG A 117 16.69 2.84 0.17
C ARG A 117 17.19 3.25 -1.21
N ILE A 118 17.15 2.35 -2.20
CA ILE A 118 17.49 2.69 -3.60
C ILE A 118 16.48 3.74 -4.11
N LEU A 119 15.18 3.47 -3.95
CA LEU A 119 14.13 4.36 -4.44
C LEU A 119 14.15 5.75 -3.78
N GLY A 120 14.53 5.82 -2.50
CA GLY A 120 14.69 7.09 -1.78
C GLY A 120 16.00 7.83 -2.02
N SER A 121 16.93 7.31 -2.83
CA SER A 121 18.25 7.92 -3.05
C SER A 121 18.68 8.03 -4.51
N VAL A 122 18.07 7.26 -5.42
CA VAL A 122 18.44 7.20 -6.85
C VAL A 122 18.40 8.58 -7.52
N ALA A 123 17.42 9.42 -7.16
CA ALA A 123 17.26 10.76 -7.72
C ALA A 123 18.22 11.80 -7.12
N ARG A 124 19.02 11.44 -6.11
CA ARG A 124 19.93 12.33 -5.36
C ARG A 124 19.23 13.58 -4.80
N MET A 125 17.96 13.43 -4.45
CA MET A 125 17.11 14.47 -3.91
C MET A 125 16.43 13.92 -2.66
N PRO A 126 16.77 14.44 -1.47
CA PRO A 126 16.08 14.05 -0.25
C PRO A 126 14.57 14.29 -0.38
N GLY A 127 13.76 13.48 0.29
CA GLY A 127 12.30 13.59 0.20
C GLY A 127 11.69 13.06 -1.11
N PHE A 128 12.48 12.69 -2.12
CA PHE A 128 11.98 12.06 -3.34
C PHE A 128 11.93 10.53 -3.19
N ALA A 129 10.75 9.94 -3.35
CA ALA A 129 10.58 8.49 -3.38
C ALA A 129 10.28 8.03 -4.81
N ALA A 130 11.29 7.46 -5.48
CA ALA A 130 11.13 7.02 -6.86
C ALA A 130 10.07 5.92 -6.99
N ARG A 131 9.23 6.02 -8.01
CA ARG A 131 8.28 4.97 -8.42
C ARG A 131 8.99 3.67 -8.81
N GLY A 132 10.14 3.80 -9.46
CA GLY A 132 10.93 2.67 -9.93
C GLY A 132 12.39 3.03 -10.18
N VAL A 133 13.17 2.05 -10.59
CA VAL A 133 14.57 2.21 -10.96
C VAL A 133 14.88 1.37 -12.19
N SER A 134 15.62 1.93 -13.13
CA SER A 134 15.97 1.23 -14.37
C SER A 134 17.00 0.14 -14.11
N MET A 135 17.24 -0.67 -15.15
CA MET A 135 18.16 -1.81 -15.05
C MET A 135 19.62 -1.43 -14.83
N ASP A 136 20.00 -0.16 -15.01
CA ASP A 136 21.32 0.38 -14.64
C ASP A 136 21.44 0.67 -13.13
N GLY A 137 20.33 0.68 -12.38
CA GLY A 137 20.29 1.04 -10.96
C GLY A 137 20.47 2.53 -10.67
N LYS A 138 20.46 3.40 -11.69
CA LYS A 138 20.86 4.82 -11.59
C LYS A 138 19.80 5.79 -12.08
N SER A 139 18.93 5.36 -13.00
CA SER A 139 17.86 6.21 -13.53
C SER A 139 16.50 5.83 -12.96
N CYS A 140 15.59 6.80 -12.85
CA CYS A 140 14.27 6.64 -12.26
C CYS A 140 13.24 7.52 -12.98
N PRO A 141 11.94 7.25 -12.78
CA PRO A 141 10.86 8.14 -13.20
C PRO A 141 11.06 9.60 -12.77
N LEU A 142 10.46 10.51 -13.54
CA LEU A 142 10.67 11.94 -13.38
C LEU A 142 9.95 12.52 -12.17
N LEU A 143 8.77 11.96 -11.83
CA LEU A 143 7.87 12.49 -10.83
C LEU A 143 7.61 11.48 -9.71
N SER A 144 7.43 12.03 -8.51
CA SER A 144 6.96 11.34 -7.30
C SER A 144 5.69 12.02 -6.80
N SER A 145 5.01 11.37 -5.86
CA SER A 145 3.76 11.83 -5.25
C SER A 145 3.59 11.30 -3.83
N THR A 146 2.56 11.76 -3.14
CA THR A 146 2.24 11.33 -1.77
C THR A 146 1.94 9.84 -1.71
N ASP A 147 1.29 9.26 -2.73
CA ASP A 147 1.03 7.81 -2.86
C ASP A 147 2.31 6.94 -2.97
N GLN A 148 3.47 7.54 -3.29
CA GLN A 148 4.77 6.86 -3.28
C GLN A 148 5.54 7.17 -2.01
N PHE A 149 5.59 8.45 -1.65
CA PHE A 149 6.37 8.91 -0.51
C PHE A 149 5.82 8.38 0.80
N PHE A 150 4.50 8.45 1.00
CA PHE A 150 3.90 8.11 2.28
C PHE A 150 4.10 6.63 2.62
N PRO A 151 3.81 5.65 1.75
CA PRO A 151 4.04 4.25 2.09
C PRO A 151 5.54 3.92 2.19
N TRP A 152 6.39 4.55 1.38
CA TRP A 152 7.84 4.44 1.52
C TRP A 152 8.31 4.86 2.92
N PHE A 153 7.80 6.01 3.40
CA PHE A 153 8.09 6.55 4.71
C PHE A 153 7.53 5.66 5.83
N LEU A 154 6.25 5.28 5.73
CA LEU A 154 5.56 4.42 6.70
C LEU A 154 6.25 3.07 6.86
N GLY A 155 6.57 2.39 5.76
CA GLY A 155 7.21 1.07 5.78
C GLY A 155 8.60 1.12 6.42
N LEU A 156 9.40 2.13 6.06
CA LEU A 156 10.72 2.35 6.68
C LEU A 156 10.61 2.71 8.16
N TRP A 157 9.63 3.53 8.55
CA TRP A 157 9.37 3.88 9.94
C TRP A 157 8.93 2.65 10.77
N ARG A 158 7.99 1.84 10.28
CA ARG A 158 7.59 0.57 10.94
C ARG A 158 8.79 -0.37 11.09
N TYR A 159 9.62 -0.51 10.05
CA TYR A 159 10.84 -1.32 10.14
C TYR A 159 11.83 -0.75 11.15
N TRP A 160 12.03 0.56 11.16
CA TRP A 160 12.88 1.27 12.12
C TRP A 160 12.44 1.08 13.56
N ARG A 161 11.14 0.95 13.86
CA ARG A 161 10.61 0.62 15.19
C ARG A 161 10.68 -0.87 15.54
N SER A 162 10.71 -1.73 14.53
CA SER A 162 10.71 -3.19 14.72
C SER A 162 11.98 -3.70 15.45
N PRO A 163 11.97 -4.95 15.95
CA PRO A 163 13.16 -5.59 16.51
C PRO A 163 14.13 -6.13 15.44
N ILE A 164 13.84 -5.98 14.14
CA ILE A 164 14.65 -6.54 13.06
C ILE A 164 15.98 -5.79 12.83
N PRO A 165 16.01 -4.44 12.69
CA PRO A 165 17.25 -3.74 12.41
C PRO A 165 18.23 -3.82 13.57
N THR A 166 19.48 -4.09 13.21
CA THR A 166 20.66 -3.81 14.06
C THR A 166 20.76 -2.31 14.36
N SER A 167 21.53 -1.92 15.37
CA SER A 167 21.77 -0.51 15.69
C SER A 167 22.32 0.29 14.50
N SER A 168 23.21 -0.33 13.70
CA SER A 168 23.77 0.31 12.49
C SER A 168 22.70 0.52 11.41
N GLU A 169 21.87 -0.49 11.15
CA GLU A 169 20.74 -0.37 10.20
C GLU A 169 19.74 0.69 10.68
N ARG A 170 19.40 0.68 11.96
CA ARG A 170 18.48 1.62 12.59
C ARG A 170 18.96 3.06 12.45
N ASN A 171 20.25 3.32 12.68
CA ASN A 171 20.85 4.65 12.50
C ASN A 171 20.82 5.12 11.04
N LYS A 172 21.09 4.23 10.08
CA LYS A 172 21.02 4.55 8.64
C LYS A 172 19.61 4.92 8.21
N ILE A 173 18.60 4.19 8.70
CA ILE A 173 17.19 4.47 8.37
C ILE A 173 16.73 5.75 9.07
N ARG A 174 17.12 5.97 10.34
CA ARG A 174 16.86 7.22 11.05
C ARG A 174 17.39 8.42 10.26
N ALA A 175 18.65 8.37 9.82
CA ALA A 175 19.26 9.44 9.03
C ALA A 175 18.50 9.69 7.71
N LEU A 176 18.14 8.63 6.99
CA LEU A 176 17.37 8.73 5.74
C LEU A 176 15.99 9.38 5.95
N LEU A 177 15.26 8.94 6.98
CA LEU A 177 13.94 9.49 7.28
C LEU A 177 14.02 10.93 7.80
N SER A 178 14.99 11.26 8.67
CA SER A 178 15.24 12.62 9.15
C SER A 178 15.53 13.58 8.00
N GLN A 179 16.36 13.16 7.04
CA GLN A 179 16.68 13.97 5.86
C GLN A 179 15.44 14.20 4.99
N ALA A 180 14.62 13.14 4.80
CA ALA A 180 13.41 13.22 4.01
C ALA A 180 12.36 14.17 4.63
N VAL A 181 12.04 14.03 5.92
CA VAL A 181 11.06 14.91 6.58
C VAL A 181 11.54 16.36 6.67
N GLY A 182 12.85 16.57 6.89
CA GLY A 182 13.45 17.89 6.86
C GLY A 182 13.25 18.58 5.52
N GLU A 183 13.47 17.86 4.42
CA GLU A 183 13.28 18.39 3.06
C GLU A 183 11.81 18.63 2.73
N ILE A 184 10.91 17.72 3.11
CA ILE A 184 9.46 17.92 2.94
C ILE A 184 9.00 19.18 3.69
N ARG A 185 9.47 19.40 4.93
CA ARG A 185 9.17 20.64 5.68
C ARG A 185 9.76 21.87 5.02
N ARG A 186 11.02 21.82 4.54
CA ARG A 186 11.65 22.92 3.80
C ARG A 186 10.84 23.32 2.56
N LEU A 187 10.20 22.34 1.92
CA LEU A 187 9.36 22.51 0.74
C LEU A 187 7.87 22.71 1.08
N ARG A 188 7.55 23.12 2.31
CA ARG A 188 6.18 23.39 2.77
C ARG A 188 5.23 22.21 2.52
N TYR A 189 5.69 21.02 2.88
CA TYR A 189 4.99 19.75 2.80
C TYR A 189 4.59 19.31 1.39
N ARG A 190 5.31 19.79 0.38
CA ARG A 190 5.23 19.27 -0.99
C ARG A 190 6.25 18.16 -1.18
N VAL A 191 5.89 17.15 -1.98
CA VAL A 191 6.85 16.16 -2.45
C VAL A 191 7.84 16.87 -3.40
N PRO A 192 9.15 16.62 -3.34
CA PRO A 192 10.12 17.24 -4.26
C PRO A 192 10.14 16.56 -5.64
N THR A 193 10.69 17.26 -6.65
CA THR A 193 11.01 16.72 -8.00
C THR A 193 12.43 17.13 -8.40
N PRO A 194 13.26 16.24 -9.01
CA PRO A 194 14.65 16.55 -9.31
C PRO A 194 14.82 17.79 -10.22
N PRO A 195 15.86 18.63 -10.02
CA PRO A 195 15.93 19.94 -10.67
C PRO A 195 16.11 19.88 -12.19
N ALA A 196 16.68 18.79 -12.70
CA ALA A 196 16.89 18.55 -14.13
C ALA A 196 15.59 18.23 -14.89
N LEU A 197 14.47 18.04 -14.19
CA LEU A 197 13.27 17.40 -14.71
C LEU A 197 12.03 18.29 -14.56
N ARG A 198 12.16 19.59 -14.91
CA ARG A 198 11.07 20.57 -14.86
C ARG A 198 9.96 20.25 -15.88
N VAL A 199 9.11 19.28 -15.53
CA VAL A 199 7.78 19.09 -16.12
C VAL A 199 6.82 19.98 -15.32
N GLY A 200 6.60 21.22 -15.79
CA GLY A 200 5.68 22.20 -15.17
C GLY A 200 6.31 23.14 -14.13
N GLU A 201 5.46 24.05 -13.61
CA GLU A 201 5.86 25.35 -13.03
C GLU A 201 6.63 25.35 -11.70
N LEU A 202 6.72 24.26 -10.95
CA LEU A 202 7.50 24.23 -9.71
C LEU A 202 8.15 22.86 -9.61
N GLY A 203 9.45 22.76 -9.30
CA GLY A 203 10.18 21.50 -9.07
C GLY A 203 9.70 20.71 -7.84
N LEU A 204 8.39 20.51 -7.74
CA LEU A 204 7.62 19.87 -6.69
C LEU A 204 6.81 18.75 -7.40
N GLY A 205 6.62 17.62 -6.75
CA GLY A 205 5.94 16.42 -7.23
C GLY A 205 4.46 16.66 -7.55
N LEU A 206 3.70 15.57 -7.74
CA LEU A 206 2.30 15.69 -8.19
C LEU A 206 1.39 16.41 -7.18
N ASP A 207 1.74 16.33 -5.89
CA ASP A 207 0.91 16.70 -4.75
C ASP A 207 1.75 16.93 -3.47
N GLY A 208 1.06 17.13 -2.34
CA GLY A 208 1.65 17.35 -1.02
C GLY A 208 0.63 17.07 0.09
N PHE A 209 1.03 17.28 1.34
CA PHE A 209 0.26 16.85 2.52
C PHE A 209 -0.71 17.90 3.08
N LEU A 210 -0.71 19.13 2.54
CA LEU A 210 -1.56 20.21 3.03
C LEU A 210 -3.05 20.15 2.68
N PRO A 211 -3.51 19.53 1.57
CA PRO A 211 -4.94 19.45 1.28
C PRO A 211 -5.76 18.95 2.49
N LEU A 212 -6.95 19.52 2.64
CA LEU A 212 -7.90 19.16 3.69
C LEU A 212 -8.93 18.19 3.13
N ASP A 213 -8.52 16.93 3.08
CA ASP A 213 -9.34 15.81 2.66
C ASP A 213 -9.03 14.57 3.51
N VAL A 214 -9.85 13.53 3.33
CA VAL A 214 -9.73 12.28 4.10
C VAL A 214 -8.41 11.55 3.87
N GLU A 215 -7.72 11.76 2.74
CA GLU A 215 -6.46 11.09 2.44
C GLU A 215 -5.26 11.82 3.08
N GLN A 216 -5.17 13.14 2.91
CA GLN A 216 -4.02 13.92 3.32
C GLN A 216 -4.07 14.35 4.79
N ALA A 217 -5.26 14.53 5.38
CA ALA A 217 -5.40 14.87 6.79
C ALA A 217 -4.66 13.89 7.73
N PRO A 218 -4.90 12.57 7.67
CA PRO A 218 -4.18 11.63 8.54
C PRO A 218 -2.73 11.44 8.12
N ARG A 219 -2.39 11.46 6.81
CA ARG A 219 -1.01 11.35 6.34
C ARG A 219 -0.13 12.49 6.86
N MET A 220 -0.65 13.72 6.86
CA MET A 220 0.04 14.90 7.36
C MET A 220 0.29 14.81 8.87
N LEU A 221 -0.75 14.47 9.64
CA LEU A 221 -0.64 14.32 11.09
C LEU A 221 0.32 13.19 11.47
N PHE A 222 0.24 12.05 10.78
CA PHE A 222 1.17 10.95 10.97
C PHE A 222 2.62 11.37 10.66
N LEU A 223 2.83 12.04 9.52
CA LEU A 223 4.16 12.47 9.08
C LEU A 223 4.86 13.32 10.15
N VAL A 224 4.16 14.29 10.73
CA VAL A 224 4.76 15.20 11.73
C VAL A 224 4.97 14.52 13.08
N ARG A 225 4.08 13.61 13.50
CA ARG A 225 4.27 12.80 14.72
C ARG A 225 5.44 11.83 14.58
N ALA A 226 5.53 11.12 13.46
CA ALA A 226 6.65 10.25 13.17
C ALA A 226 7.96 11.04 13.04
N ALA A 227 7.94 12.24 12.42
CA ALA A 227 9.12 13.10 12.35
C ALA A 227 9.62 13.51 13.74
N GLN A 228 8.73 13.82 14.70
CA GLN A 228 9.09 14.07 16.08
C GLN A 228 9.79 12.86 16.71
N GLU A 229 9.22 11.66 16.59
CA GLU A 229 9.80 10.43 17.16
C GLU A 229 11.19 10.12 16.57
N ILE A 230 11.33 10.28 15.25
CA ILE A 230 12.59 10.00 14.53
C ILE A 230 13.67 11.02 14.87
N THR A 231 13.34 12.31 14.85
CA THR A 231 14.35 13.39 14.99
C THR A 231 14.62 13.76 16.43
N GLY A 232 13.62 13.65 17.32
CA GLY A 232 13.65 14.22 18.66
C GLY A 232 13.48 15.74 18.70
N ASP A 233 13.25 16.40 17.56
CA ASP A 233 13.08 17.86 17.49
C ASP A 233 11.67 18.25 17.98
N PRO A 234 11.54 19.02 19.08
CA PRO A 234 10.25 19.38 19.65
C PRO A 234 9.41 20.30 18.75
N SER A 235 10.01 20.96 17.74
CA SER A 235 9.27 21.82 16.82
C SER A 235 8.25 21.05 15.97
N TRP A 236 8.46 19.75 15.75
CA TRP A 236 7.46 18.88 15.10
C TRP A 236 6.18 18.73 15.93
N ASN A 237 6.27 18.77 17.26
CA ASN A 237 5.10 18.73 18.12
C ASN A 237 4.29 20.02 18.06
N ALA A 238 4.97 21.17 17.89
CA ALA A 238 4.29 22.45 17.67
C ALA A 238 3.50 22.42 16.36
N ILE A 239 4.13 21.92 15.29
CA ILE A 239 3.48 21.71 13.98
C ILE A 239 2.28 20.76 14.11
N TYR A 240 2.41 19.66 14.85
CA TYR A 240 1.30 18.74 15.09
C TYR A 240 0.11 19.45 15.73
N ARG A 241 0.34 20.23 16.80
CA ARG A 241 -0.71 20.98 17.49
C ARG A 241 -1.36 22.06 16.63
N GLU A 242 -0.58 22.68 15.72
CA GLU A 242 -1.08 23.66 14.76
C GLU A 242 -2.06 23.03 13.75
N TYR A 243 -1.70 21.87 13.17
CA TYR A 243 -2.50 21.24 12.12
C TYR A 243 -3.61 20.31 12.62
N LEU A 244 -3.56 19.87 13.88
CA LEU A 244 -4.52 18.91 14.42
C LEU A 244 -5.98 19.40 14.37
N PRO A 245 -6.35 20.62 14.82
CA PRO A 245 -7.75 21.03 14.93
C PRO A 245 -8.51 21.01 13.59
N GLU A 246 -7.89 21.46 12.50
CA GLU A 246 -8.52 21.47 11.16
C GLU A 246 -8.61 20.08 10.52
N ARG A 247 -7.79 19.12 10.98
CA ARG A 247 -7.70 17.76 10.40
C ARG A 247 -8.49 16.72 11.19
N LEU A 248 -8.72 16.96 12.47
CA LEU A 248 -9.47 16.07 13.35
C LEU A 248 -10.89 15.73 12.83
N PRO A 249 -11.64 16.64 12.18
CA PRO A 249 -12.94 16.30 11.61
C PRO A 249 -12.91 15.17 10.57
N PHE A 250 -11.87 15.13 9.71
CA PHE A 250 -11.71 14.08 8.69
C PHE A 250 -11.42 12.72 9.33
N LEU A 251 -10.70 12.72 10.44
CA LEU A 251 -10.38 11.51 11.20
C LEU A 251 -11.62 11.01 11.94
N ARG A 252 -12.39 11.90 12.58
CA ARG A 252 -13.66 11.54 13.23
C ARG A 252 -14.67 10.92 12.25
N GLN A 253 -14.65 11.36 10.99
CA GLN A 253 -15.54 10.83 9.95
C GLN A 253 -15.17 9.40 9.54
N GLY A 254 -13.87 9.10 9.41
CA GLY A 254 -13.40 7.90 8.73
C GLY A 254 -13.78 7.87 7.24
N TRP A 255 -13.58 6.74 6.57
CA TRP A 255 -13.99 6.57 5.17
C TRP A 255 -15.42 6.06 5.07
N SER A 256 -16.22 6.71 4.23
CA SER A 256 -17.56 6.26 3.87
C SER A 256 -17.56 5.17 2.80
N VAL A 257 -18.69 4.47 2.67
CA VAL A 257 -18.91 3.46 1.63
C VAL A 257 -18.67 4.01 0.23
N GLU A 258 -19.06 5.26 -0.06
CA GLU A 258 -18.86 5.85 -1.38
C GLU A 258 -17.40 6.25 -1.61
N GLN A 259 -16.71 6.78 -0.60
CA GLN A 259 -15.28 7.10 -0.71
C GLN A 259 -14.40 5.85 -0.95
N LEU A 260 -14.84 4.68 -0.50
CA LEU A 260 -14.16 3.40 -0.74
C LEU A 260 -14.51 2.76 -2.09
N LYS A 261 -15.41 3.34 -2.89
CA LYS A 261 -15.80 2.79 -4.19
C LYS A 261 -14.64 2.81 -5.18
N ASN A 262 -14.11 1.63 -5.49
CA ASN A 262 -13.01 1.48 -6.46
C ASN A 262 -11.79 2.35 -6.13
N ASN A 263 -11.58 2.65 -4.84
CA ASN A 263 -10.53 3.52 -4.33
C ASN A 263 -9.87 2.95 -3.06
N ALA A 264 -10.14 1.68 -2.72
CA ALA A 264 -9.63 1.07 -1.49
C ALA A 264 -8.09 0.96 -1.51
N TRP A 265 -7.50 0.79 -2.70
CA TRP A 265 -6.06 0.60 -2.85
C TRP A 265 -5.21 1.84 -2.50
N THR A 266 -5.75 3.05 -2.66
CA THR A 266 -5.13 4.33 -2.29
C THR A 266 -5.58 4.78 -0.91
N ALA A 267 -6.84 4.52 -0.56
CA ALA A 267 -7.37 4.82 0.77
C ALA A 267 -6.64 4.06 1.88
N ILE A 268 -6.24 2.80 1.66
CA ILE A 268 -5.54 1.98 2.68
C ILE A 268 -4.31 2.67 3.26
N GLU A 269 -3.58 3.46 2.47
CA GLU A 269 -2.40 4.18 2.94
C GLU A 269 -2.78 5.20 4.02
N ALA A 270 -3.84 5.96 3.80
CA ALA A 270 -4.31 6.97 4.73
C ALA A 270 -4.98 6.32 5.96
N VAL A 271 -5.65 5.17 5.79
CA VAL A 271 -6.15 4.37 6.93
C VAL A 271 -4.99 3.83 7.78
N LEU A 272 -3.89 3.40 7.16
CA LEU A 272 -2.67 3.01 7.88
C LEU A 272 -1.98 4.19 8.59
N ALA A 273 -2.14 5.41 8.09
CA ALA A 273 -1.71 6.60 8.79
C ALA A 273 -2.49 6.79 10.10
N VAL A 274 -3.80 6.51 10.10
CA VAL A 274 -4.65 6.52 11.31
C VAL A 274 -4.23 5.41 12.29
N ASP A 275 -3.97 4.19 11.82
CA ASP A 275 -3.42 3.09 12.65
C ASP A 275 -2.08 3.49 13.27
N GLY A 276 -1.20 4.13 12.50
CA GLY A 276 0.06 4.67 13.00
C GLY A 276 -0.11 5.78 14.04
N LEU A 277 -1.11 6.66 13.87
CA LEU A 277 -1.44 7.72 14.82
C LEU A 277 -2.01 7.16 16.13
N ALA A 278 -2.85 6.13 16.07
CA ALA A 278 -3.37 5.44 17.25
C ALA A 278 -2.24 4.84 18.12
N ASP A 279 -1.12 4.47 17.51
CA ASP A 279 0.08 3.98 18.21
C ASP A 279 1.02 5.11 18.70
N LEU A 280 0.98 6.28 18.06
CA LEU A 280 1.95 7.37 18.24
C LEU A 280 1.46 8.52 19.13
N ASP A 281 0.16 8.79 19.14
CA ASP A 281 -0.41 9.84 19.97
C ASP A 281 -0.42 9.37 21.44
N SER A 282 -0.23 10.31 22.35
CA SER A 282 -0.24 10.09 23.80
C SER A 282 -1.52 10.62 24.46
N ASP A 283 -2.32 11.39 23.74
CA ASP A 283 -3.60 11.92 24.22
C ASP A 283 -4.70 10.84 24.09
N PRO A 284 -5.32 10.40 25.20
CA PRO A 284 -6.37 9.39 25.17
C PRO A 284 -7.58 9.79 24.33
N GLU A 285 -7.93 11.08 24.24
CA GLU A 285 -9.07 11.54 23.43
C GLU A 285 -8.75 11.40 21.94
N HIS A 286 -7.55 11.77 21.52
CA HIS A 286 -7.13 11.59 20.12
C HIS A 286 -7.02 10.11 19.76
N GLN A 287 -6.44 9.29 20.65
CA GLN A 287 -6.37 7.84 20.44
C GLN A 287 -7.76 7.21 20.26
N ALA A 288 -8.75 7.62 21.06
CA ALA A 288 -10.13 7.17 20.91
C ALA A 288 -10.69 7.55 19.54
N ILE A 289 -10.50 8.80 19.10
CA ILE A 289 -10.92 9.26 17.77
C ILE A 289 -10.28 8.44 16.65
N PHE A 290 -8.99 8.12 16.76
CA PHE A 290 -8.29 7.32 15.74
C PHE A 290 -8.79 5.88 15.70
N ARG A 291 -9.05 5.26 16.87
CA ARG A 291 -9.62 3.90 16.93
C ARG A 291 -11.05 3.86 16.38
N ASP A 292 -11.88 4.83 16.73
CA ASP A 292 -13.23 4.97 16.18
C ASP A 292 -13.21 5.19 14.67
N SER A 293 -12.26 5.96 14.15
CA SER A 293 -12.06 6.15 12.71
C SER A 293 -11.76 4.83 12.01
N LEU A 294 -10.91 3.99 12.59
CA LEU A 294 -10.58 2.66 12.04
C LEU A 294 -11.83 1.77 12.05
N GLN A 295 -12.60 1.78 13.14
CA GLN A 295 -13.81 0.98 13.27
C GLN A 295 -14.88 1.36 12.23
N ARG A 296 -15.19 2.66 12.08
CA ARG A 296 -16.14 3.16 11.07
C ARG A 296 -15.68 2.83 9.65
N THR A 297 -14.39 2.96 9.38
CA THR A 297 -13.82 2.61 8.08
C THR A 297 -13.92 1.12 7.80
N ALA A 298 -13.71 0.27 8.82
CA ALA A 298 -13.89 -1.18 8.71
C ALA A 298 -15.34 -1.56 8.40
N GLU A 299 -16.33 -0.91 9.02
CA GLU A 299 -17.76 -1.13 8.74
C GLU A 299 -18.14 -0.74 7.29
N ALA A 300 -17.63 0.40 6.81
CA ALA A 300 -17.78 0.80 5.42
C ALA A 300 -17.10 -0.21 4.47
N ALA A 301 -15.92 -0.71 4.84
CA ALA A 301 -15.20 -1.71 4.08
C ALA A 301 -15.91 -3.07 4.03
N VAL A 302 -16.58 -3.50 5.12
CA VAL A 302 -17.43 -4.71 5.13
C VAL A 302 -18.55 -4.60 4.11
N THR A 303 -19.26 -3.46 4.11
CA THR A 303 -20.36 -3.20 3.16
C THR A 303 -19.84 -3.25 1.72
N ARG A 304 -18.68 -2.63 1.48
CA ARG A 304 -18.05 -2.63 0.16
C ARG A 304 -17.55 -3.99 -0.31
N LEU A 305 -16.90 -4.73 0.58
CA LEU A 305 -16.36 -6.03 0.26
C LEU A 305 -17.48 -6.99 -0.15
N LYS A 306 -18.59 -7.02 0.60
CA LYS A 306 -19.77 -7.82 0.24
C LYS A 306 -20.30 -7.50 -1.16
N ALA A 307 -20.30 -6.24 -1.57
CA ALA A 307 -20.70 -5.85 -2.92
C ALA A 307 -19.71 -6.34 -4.00
N HIS A 308 -18.40 -6.30 -3.75
CA HIS A 308 -17.39 -6.82 -4.69
C HIS A 308 -17.48 -8.35 -4.86
N LEU A 309 -17.78 -9.08 -3.79
CA LEU A 309 -17.86 -10.54 -3.80
C LEU A 309 -19.01 -11.10 -4.65
N ALA A 310 -19.95 -10.26 -5.10
CA ALA A 310 -20.98 -10.63 -6.08
C ALA A 310 -20.43 -10.81 -7.50
N THR A 311 -19.19 -10.38 -7.76
CA THR A 311 -18.53 -10.52 -9.06
C THR A 311 -17.33 -11.47 -8.98
N GLU A 312 -16.99 -12.08 -10.11
CA GLU A 312 -15.87 -13.00 -10.23
C GLU A 312 -14.86 -12.50 -11.26
N LEU A 313 -13.60 -12.87 -11.06
CA LEU A 313 -12.53 -12.59 -11.99
C LEU A 313 -12.54 -13.60 -13.14
N ASP A 314 -12.60 -13.13 -14.39
CA ASP A 314 -12.52 -13.99 -15.57
C ASP A 314 -11.06 -14.30 -15.94
N TYR A 315 -10.56 -15.47 -15.51
CA TYR A 315 -9.20 -15.97 -15.77
C TYR A 315 -8.87 -16.23 -17.25
N THR A 316 -9.82 -16.10 -18.17
CA THR A 316 -9.58 -16.30 -19.61
C THR A 316 -9.18 -15.02 -20.35
N THR A 317 -9.31 -13.85 -19.72
CA THR A 317 -8.96 -12.57 -20.36
C THR A 317 -7.47 -12.41 -20.58
N VAL A 318 -7.12 -11.79 -21.71
CA VAL A 318 -5.73 -11.60 -22.15
C VAL A 318 -5.01 -10.55 -21.30
N PHE A 319 -3.76 -10.86 -20.97
CA PHE A 319 -2.80 -9.91 -20.43
C PHE A 319 -1.57 -9.86 -21.33
N ASP A 320 -1.31 -8.69 -21.91
CA ASP A 320 -0.11 -8.41 -22.69
C ASP A 320 0.77 -7.40 -21.92
N PRO A 321 1.94 -7.82 -21.39
CA PRO A 321 2.80 -6.98 -20.56
C PRO A 321 3.54 -5.89 -21.34
N ASP A 322 3.46 -5.85 -22.68
CA ASP A 322 4.19 -4.88 -23.49
C ASP A 322 3.62 -3.46 -23.37
N TRP A 323 4.07 -2.76 -22.34
CA TRP A 323 3.71 -1.39 -22.05
C TRP A 323 4.21 -0.40 -23.10
N ARG A 324 5.20 -0.75 -23.93
CA ARG A 324 5.76 0.18 -24.94
C ARG A 324 4.80 0.49 -26.06
N LYS A 325 3.77 -0.33 -26.29
CA LYS A 325 2.69 -0.03 -27.25
C LYS A 325 1.94 1.27 -26.91
N MET A 326 1.91 1.67 -25.63
CA MET A 326 1.41 2.98 -25.20
C MET A 326 2.19 4.16 -25.77
N ASN A 327 3.44 3.97 -26.21
CA ASN A 327 4.25 5.05 -26.81
C ASN A 327 3.67 5.57 -28.13
N THR A 328 2.72 4.86 -28.75
CA THR A 328 1.94 5.38 -29.89
C THR A 328 1.19 6.68 -29.57
N ALA A 329 0.82 6.90 -28.29
CA ALA A 329 0.19 8.12 -27.81
C ALA A 329 1.17 9.08 -27.09
N TRP A 330 2.47 8.77 -27.07
CA TRP A 330 3.45 9.60 -26.39
C TRP A 330 3.72 10.89 -27.16
N THR A 331 3.70 12.00 -26.44
CA THR A 331 4.22 13.29 -26.90
C THR A 331 5.17 13.85 -25.83
N PRO A 332 6.08 14.77 -26.19
CA PRO A 332 6.82 15.54 -25.19
C PRO A 332 5.86 16.20 -24.19
N GLN A 333 6.21 16.16 -22.90
CA GLN A 333 5.40 16.69 -21.81
C GLN A 333 6.19 17.78 -21.09
N ARG A 334 5.65 18.99 -21.03
CA ARG A 334 6.26 20.18 -20.42
C ARG A 334 5.53 20.65 -19.18
N SER A 335 4.38 20.06 -18.87
CA SER A 335 3.57 20.36 -17.70
C SER A 335 2.95 19.10 -17.11
N LEU A 336 2.54 19.19 -15.84
CA LEU A 336 1.82 18.09 -15.17
C LEU A 336 0.50 17.76 -15.87
N ASN A 337 -0.18 18.76 -16.43
CA ASN A 337 -1.43 18.54 -17.18
C ASN A 337 -1.18 17.77 -18.48
N GLU A 338 -0.15 18.15 -19.25
CA GLU A 338 0.26 17.38 -20.43
C GLU A 338 0.64 15.94 -20.09
N ALA A 339 1.39 15.73 -18.99
CA ALA A 339 1.75 14.40 -18.52
C ALA A 339 0.52 13.55 -18.18
N ARG A 340 -0.47 14.14 -17.50
CA ARG A 340 -1.76 13.48 -17.20
C ARG A 340 -2.55 13.17 -18.47
N ASP A 341 -2.56 14.07 -19.46
CA ASP A 341 -3.29 13.86 -20.70
C ASP A 341 -2.69 12.74 -21.55
N VAL A 342 -1.35 12.68 -21.64
CA VAL A 342 -0.64 11.55 -22.26
C VAL A 342 -0.98 10.26 -21.49
N ALA A 343 -0.84 10.25 -20.16
CA ALA A 343 -1.11 9.07 -19.36
C ALA A 343 -2.56 8.57 -19.48
N ARG A 344 -3.57 9.46 -19.55
CA ARG A 344 -4.98 9.06 -19.75
C ARG A 344 -5.17 8.34 -21.09
N LYS A 345 -4.63 8.89 -22.18
CA LYS A 345 -4.70 8.25 -23.51
C LYS A 345 -4.03 6.88 -23.49
N GLN A 346 -2.87 6.79 -22.82
CA GLN A 346 -2.12 5.55 -22.68
C GLN A 346 -2.83 4.49 -21.85
N GLY A 347 -3.51 4.88 -20.77
CA GLY A 347 -4.30 3.96 -19.95
C GLY A 347 -5.44 3.29 -20.75
N LEU A 348 -6.07 4.02 -21.67
CA LEU A 348 -7.07 3.46 -22.59
C LEU A 348 -6.46 2.46 -23.57
N ILE A 349 -5.27 2.75 -24.11
CA ILE A 349 -4.54 1.83 -24.99
C ILE A 349 -4.19 0.54 -24.23
N PHE A 350 -3.58 0.68 -23.05
CA PHE A 350 -3.16 -0.46 -22.26
C PHE A 350 -4.35 -1.31 -21.78
N SER A 351 -5.45 -0.69 -21.38
CA SER A 351 -6.65 -1.43 -20.95
C SER A 351 -7.30 -2.23 -22.09
N ARG A 352 -7.23 -1.75 -23.33
CA ARG A 352 -7.73 -2.47 -24.52
C ARG A 352 -6.82 -3.64 -24.91
N GLN A 353 -5.51 -3.42 -24.84
CA GLN A 353 -4.50 -4.44 -25.12
C GLN A 353 -4.48 -5.54 -24.04
N SER A 354 -4.65 -5.14 -22.78
CA SER A 354 -4.53 -6.00 -21.61
C SER A 354 -5.79 -5.89 -20.75
N PRO A 355 -6.96 -6.38 -21.24
CA PRO A 355 -8.23 -6.32 -20.53
C PRO A 355 -8.20 -7.02 -19.17
N ARG A 356 -7.24 -7.94 -18.95
CA ARG A 356 -6.98 -8.56 -17.65
C ARG A 356 -6.47 -7.57 -16.58
N TRP A 357 -5.70 -6.54 -16.97
CA TRP A 357 -5.12 -5.56 -16.04
C TRP A 357 -6.16 -4.78 -15.22
N PRO A 358 -7.17 -4.12 -15.83
CA PRO A 358 -8.19 -3.43 -15.04
C PRO A 358 -9.08 -4.41 -14.25
N GLN A 359 -9.31 -5.63 -14.76
CA GLN A 359 -10.08 -6.65 -14.06
C GLN A 359 -9.40 -7.10 -12.76
N GLU A 360 -8.10 -7.40 -12.77
CA GLU A 360 -7.39 -7.79 -11.55
C GLU A 360 -7.34 -6.65 -10.54
N ARG A 361 -7.19 -5.40 -10.98
CA ARG A 361 -7.25 -4.24 -10.08
C ARG A 361 -8.60 -4.17 -9.37
N LEU A 362 -9.69 -4.34 -10.11
CA LEU A 362 -11.07 -4.20 -9.60
C LEU A 362 -11.57 -5.41 -8.80
N HIS A 363 -11.29 -6.63 -9.28
CA HIS A 363 -11.86 -7.87 -8.73
C HIS A 363 -10.91 -8.62 -7.79
N VAL A 364 -9.64 -8.19 -7.68
CA VAL A 364 -8.65 -8.75 -6.74
C VAL A 364 -8.08 -7.67 -5.84
N GLY A 365 -7.50 -6.61 -6.44
CA GLY A 365 -6.86 -5.53 -5.68
C GLY A 365 -7.81 -4.84 -4.71
N GLU A 366 -8.95 -4.34 -5.19
CA GLU A 366 -9.95 -3.67 -4.36
C GLU A 366 -10.46 -4.55 -3.20
N PRO A 367 -11.01 -5.77 -3.41
CA PRO A 367 -11.52 -6.59 -2.31
C PRO A 367 -10.44 -7.00 -1.30
N LEU A 368 -9.20 -7.23 -1.72
CA LEU A 368 -8.12 -7.58 -0.78
C LEU A 368 -7.69 -6.38 0.07
N ASN A 369 -7.68 -5.16 -0.47
CA ASN A 369 -7.43 -3.95 0.32
C ASN A 369 -8.58 -3.67 1.30
N LEU A 370 -9.83 -3.90 0.89
CA LEU A 370 -10.98 -3.84 1.80
C LEU A 370 -10.87 -4.86 2.93
N ALA A 371 -10.49 -6.11 2.63
CA ALA A 371 -10.25 -7.13 3.65
C ALA A 371 -9.13 -6.72 4.64
N TRP A 372 -8.09 -6.03 4.14
CA TRP A 372 -7.06 -5.46 5.00
C TRP A 372 -7.61 -4.36 5.92
N MET A 373 -8.41 -3.42 5.40
CA MET A 373 -9.06 -2.38 6.20
C MET A 373 -9.94 -2.97 7.32
N ILE A 374 -10.69 -4.04 7.03
CA ILE A 374 -11.54 -4.72 8.03
C ILE A 374 -10.69 -5.28 9.18
N ALA A 375 -9.45 -5.70 8.92
CA ALA A 375 -8.56 -6.26 9.94
C ALA A 375 -7.82 -5.19 10.79
N LEU A 376 -7.81 -3.92 10.38
CA LEU A 376 -7.00 -2.87 11.02
C LEU A 376 -7.42 -2.45 12.44
N PRO A 377 -8.70 -2.40 12.85
CA PRO A 377 -9.07 -1.94 14.19
C PRO A 377 -8.45 -2.74 15.34
N ARG A 378 -8.07 -4.01 15.10
CA ARG A 378 -7.55 -4.96 16.11
C ARG A 378 -8.48 -5.16 17.32
N ASP A 379 -9.75 -4.83 17.17
CA ASP A 379 -10.78 -5.18 18.15
C ASP A 379 -11.15 -6.67 18.01
N LYS A 380 -11.01 -7.44 19.09
CA LYS A 380 -11.17 -8.90 19.05
C LYS A 380 -12.58 -9.30 18.65
N GLU A 381 -13.61 -8.62 19.16
CA GLU A 381 -15.00 -8.94 18.87
C GLU A 381 -15.31 -8.70 17.39
N HIS A 382 -14.91 -7.54 16.87
CA HIS A 382 -15.00 -7.19 15.45
C HIS A 382 -14.25 -8.19 14.56
N LEU A 383 -13.01 -8.56 14.92
CA LEU A 383 -12.21 -9.50 14.13
C LEU A 383 -12.81 -10.91 14.12
N VAL A 384 -13.33 -11.38 15.26
CA VAL A 384 -14.04 -12.67 15.33
C VAL A 384 -15.30 -12.63 14.47
N ALA A 385 -16.10 -11.56 14.55
CA ALA A 385 -17.32 -11.39 13.77
C ALA A 385 -17.09 -11.37 12.25
N HIS A 386 -15.94 -10.86 11.80
CA HIS A 386 -15.62 -10.71 10.38
C HIS A 386 -14.56 -11.72 9.86
N ARG A 387 -14.12 -12.67 10.69
CA ARG A 387 -13.08 -13.65 10.34
C ARG A 387 -13.43 -14.44 9.08
N GLU A 388 -14.67 -14.92 8.98
CA GLU A 388 -15.10 -15.72 7.82
C GLU A 388 -15.12 -14.89 6.53
N LEU A 389 -15.56 -13.63 6.61
CA LEU A 389 -15.56 -12.72 5.46
C LEU A 389 -14.14 -12.45 4.95
N ILE A 390 -13.21 -12.16 5.86
CA ILE A 390 -11.80 -11.94 5.51
C ILE A 390 -11.23 -13.23 4.91
N THR A 391 -11.24 -14.33 5.65
CA THR A 391 -10.60 -15.59 5.23
C THR A 391 -11.21 -16.18 3.96
N GLY A 392 -12.53 -16.10 3.79
CA GLY A 392 -13.22 -16.48 2.56
C GLY A 392 -12.78 -15.66 1.35
N THR A 393 -12.56 -14.35 1.53
CA THR A 393 -12.02 -13.47 0.48
C THR A 393 -10.60 -13.88 0.10
N LEU A 394 -9.73 -14.11 1.09
CA LEU A 394 -8.33 -14.48 0.84
C LEU A 394 -8.19 -15.83 0.12
N GLY A 395 -9.07 -16.79 0.42
CA GLY A 395 -9.05 -18.13 -0.18
C GLY A 395 -9.69 -18.24 -1.58
N ARG A 396 -10.19 -17.13 -2.14
CA ARG A 396 -10.96 -17.14 -3.40
C ARG A 396 -10.10 -17.18 -4.67
N TYR A 397 -8.88 -16.65 -4.62
CA TYR A 397 -8.08 -16.38 -5.82
C TYR A 397 -7.06 -17.48 -6.14
N GLN A 398 -6.78 -17.67 -7.44
CA GLN A 398 -5.67 -18.50 -7.93
C GLN A 398 -4.45 -17.58 -8.13
N TYR A 399 -3.65 -17.40 -7.07
CA TYR A 399 -2.60 -16.38 -7.05
C TYR A 399 -1.50 -16.63 -8.09
N ASP A 400 -1.27 -17.87 -8.48
CA ASP A 400 -0.34 -18.27 -9.53
C ASP A 400 -0.75 -17.83 -10.94
N LYS A 401 -2.02 -17.45 -11.13
CA LYS A 401 -2.57 -16.97 -12.41
C LYS A 401 -2.78 -15.45 -12.46
N LEU A 402 -2.32 -14.72 -11.44
CA LEU A 402 -2.43 -13.26 -11.41
C LEU A 402 -1.21 -12.59 -12.05
N TYR A 403 -1.45 -11.46 -12.69
CA TYR A 403 -0.44 -10.64 -13.35
C TYR A 403 -0.10 -9.38 -12.57
N VAL A 404 -1.01 -8.85 -11.74
CA VAL A 404 -0.89 -7.56 -11.04
C VAL A 404 -0.64 -7.78 -9.55
N ALA A 405 0.41 -7.18 -8.99
CA ALA A 405 0.93 -7.47 -7.64
C ALA A 405 0.03 -7.01 -6.49
N ARG A 406 -1.05 -6.26 -6.75
CA ARG A 406 -1.98 -5.72 -5.73
C ARG A 406 -2.53 -6.79 -4.78
N PHE A 407 -2.44 -8.06 -5.15
CA PHE A 407 -2.78 -9.17 -4.28
C PHE A 407 -1.85 -9.34 -3.06
N PHE A 408 -0.74 -8.60 -2.95
CA PHE A 408 0.07 -8.55 -1.72
C PHE A 408 -0.77 -8.17 -0.49
N ALA A 409 -1.87 -7.43 -0.69
CA ALA A 409 -2.81 -7.08 0.37
C ALA A 409 -3.45 -8.30 1.04
N ALA A 410 -3.52 -9.46 0.37
CA ALA A 410 -4.00 -10.70 0.98
C ALA A 410 -3.14 -11.12 2.18
N GLU A 411 -1.81 -11.06 2.01
CA GLU A 411 -0.86 -11.39 3.06
C GLU A 411 -0.89 -10.35 4.18
N CYS A 412 -1.00 -9.07 3.84
CA CYS A 412 -1.14 -8.00 4.82
C CYS A 412 -2.41 -8.18 5.68
N ALA A 413 -3.57 -8.44 5.04
CA ALA A 413 -4.84 -8.67 5.73
C ALA A 413 -4.78 -9.89 6.65
N TRP A 414 -4.20 -11.01 6.17
CA TRP A 414 -4.06 -12.23 6.95
C TRP A 414 -3.26 -12.01 8.22
N PHE A 415 -2.04 -11.46 8.12
CA PHE A 415 -1.19 -11.31 9.30
C PHE A 415 -1.64 -10.16 10.20
N GLN A 416 -2.35 -9.16 9.67
CA GLN A 416 -3.06 -8.18 10.48
C GLN A 416 -4.16 -8.85 11.32
N LEU A 417 -4.98 -9.70 10.72
CA LEU A 417 -6.02 -10.48 11.41
C LEU A 417 -5.42 -11.39 12.48
N GLN A 418 -4.38 -12.17 12.16
CA GLN A 418 -3.72 -13.06 13.13
C GLN A 418 -3.12 -12.26 14.30
N SER A 419 -2.44 -11.16 14.01
CA SER A 419 -1.85 -10.32 15.06
C SER A 419 -2.91 -9.73 16.00
N GLY A 420 -4.05 -9.30 15.47
CA GLY A 420 -5.15 -8.75 16.28
C GLY A 420 -5.94 -9.80 17.08
N LEU A 421 -5.92 -11.07 16.66
CA LEU A 421 -6.52 -12.16 17.44
C LEU A 421 -5.59 -12.68 18.54
N LEU A 422 -4.27 -12.56 18.38
CA LEU A 422 -3.27 -13.04 19.34
C LEU A 422 -3.00 -12.07 20.50
N GLY A 423 -2.92 -10.77 20.23
CA GLY A 423 -2.78 -9.73 21.27
C GLY A 423 -4.13 -9.47 21.89
#